data_AF-A0A8S0ZPS4-F1
#
_entry.id   AF-A0A8S0ZPS4-F1
#
_cell.length_a   1.000
_cell.length_b   1.000
_cell.length_c   1.000
_cell.angle_alpha   90.00
_cell.angle_beta   90.00
_cell.angle_gamma   90.00
#
_symmetry.space_group_name_H-M   'P 1'
#
loop_
_entity.id
_entity.type
_entity.pdbx_description
1 polymer ?
#
loop_
_entity_poly.entity_id
_entity_poly.type
_entity_poly.pdbx_seq_one_letter_code
_entity_poly.pdbx_strand_id
1 'polypeptide(L)'
;MENNTDHSEQNNFSPITVQDVDVDFLPIVYEIIRSVERDFHDNSAKARESQDCSQRVLELQKKFEVARTQIKRLPGIDYNKQDQLKQFEILRTQLRLKRELLQKYLANNEHLVQKLADSYPVRRAAQLAVSIFYRGKAKVEKMDPQELSSLMSFLRKFSENIKEGIQDAKKQIKK
;
A
#
# COMPACT_ATOMS: atom_id res chain seq x y z
N MET A 1 36.20 9.21 0.32
CA MET A 1 35.25 9.96 -0.51
C MET A 1 34.79 9.00 -1.59
N GLU A 2 33.64 8.37 -1.39
CA GLU A 2 32.95 7.62 -2.45
C GLU A 2 31.47 7.99 -2.37
N ASN A 3 31.04 8.67 -3.42
CA ASN A 3 29.68 9.10 -3.67
C ASN A 3 28.82 7.88 -3.97
N ASN A 4 27.72 7.71 -3.24
CA ASN A 4 26.58 6.95 -3.76
C ASN A 4 25.51 7.96 -4.16
N THR A 5 25.59 8.31 -5.44
CA THR A 5 24.68 9.15 -6.19
C THR A 5 23.30 8.50 -6.28
N ASP A 6 22.29 9.35 -6.12
CA ASP A 6 20.88 9.18 -6.45
C ASP A 6 20.52 8.03 -7.42
N HIS A 7 19.81 7.05 -6.87
CA HIS A 7 18.80 6.29 -7.62
C HIS A 7 17.42 6.59 -7.03
N SER A 8 17.03 7.87 -7.07
CA SER A 8 15.61 8.25 -6.98
C SER A 8 15.11 8.59 -8.38
N GLU A 9 15.08 7.59 -9.26
CA GLU A 9 14.16 7.63 -10.38
C GLU A 9 12.75 7.53 -9.80
N GLN A 10 12.12 8.69 -9.64
CA GLN A 10 10.73 8.85 -9.29
C GLN A 10 9.86 8.29 -10.42
N ASN A 11 9.64 6.97 -10.42
CA ASN A 11 8.50 6.41 -11.11
C ASN A 11 7.26 6.66 -10.25
N ASN A 12 6.50 7.69 -10.64
CA ASN A 12 5.19 8.09 -10.09
C ASN A 12 4.08 7.05 -10.32
N PHE A 13 4.36 5.76 -10.08
CA PHE A 13 3.36 4.71 -10.13
C PHE A 13 3.02 4.26 -8.72
N SER A 14 1.74 4.38 -8.36
CA SER A 14 1.23 3.87 -7.08
C SER A 14 1.63 2.39 -6.92
N PRO A 15 2.07 1.99 -5.71
CA PRO A 15 2.41 0.61 -5.44
C PRO A 15 1.17 -0.26 -5.67
N ILE A 16 1.34 -1.28 -6.49
CA ILE A 16 0.29 -2.26 -6.83
C ILE A 16 0.28 -3.37 -5.78
N THR A 17 -0.90 -3.88 -5.44
CA THR A 17 -1.04 -5.02 -4.52
C THR A 17 -1.03 -6.33 -5.29
N VAL A 18 -0.84 -7.45 -4.58
CA VAL A 18 -0.84 -8.78 -5.21
C VAL A 18 -2.19 -9.08 -5.88
N GLN A 19 -3.29 -8.56 -5.34
CA GLN A 19 -4.64 -8.75 -5.87
C GLN A 19 -4.89 -8.04 -7.21
N ASP A 20 -4.09 -7.03 -7.53
CA ASP A 20 -4.26 -6.24 -8.74
C ASP A 20 -3.51 -6.83 -9.96
N VAL A 21 -2.75 -7.92 -9.76
CA VAL A 21 -2.01 -8.61 -10.82
C VAL A 21 -2.96 -9.53 -11.58
N ASP A 22 -3.14 -9.28 -12.88
CA ASP A 22 -4.00 -10.11 -13.74
C ASP A 22 -3.28 -11.42 -14.09
N VAL A 23 -3.68 -12.50 -13.42
CA VAL A 23 -3.14 -13.85 -13.61
C VAL A 23 -4.18 -14.84 -14.16
N ASP A 24 -5.30 -14.34 -14.66
CA ASP A 24 -6.39 -15.16 -15.20
C ASP A 24 -6.08 -15.61 -16.63
N PHE A 25 -5.15 -16.55 -16.76
CA PHE A 25 -4.72 -17.12 -18.04
C PHE A 25 -5.52 -18.35 -18.45
N LEU A 26 -6.10 -19.05 -17.46
CA LEU A 26 -6.72 -20.36 -17.64
C LEU A 26 -7.83 -20.38 -18.72
N PRO A 27 -8.72 -19.37 -18.83
CA PRO A 27 -9.72 -19.35 -19.90
C PRO A 27 -9.10 -19.37 -21.30
N ILE A 28 -8.04 -18.59 -21.53
CA ILE A 28 -7.37 -18.50 -22.84
C ILE A 28 -6.61 -19.80 -23.14
N VAL A 29 -5.90 -20.35 -22.14
CA VAL A 29 -5.19 -21.63 -22.27
C VAL A 29 -6.16 -22.75 -22.63
N TYR A 30 -7.31 -22.81 -21.95
CA TYR A 30 -8.33 -23.80 -22.22
C TYR A 30 -8.89 -23.69 -23.65
N GLU A 31 -9.19 -22.48 -24.11
CA GLU A 31 -9.68 -22.26 -25.48
C GLU A 31 -8.63 -22.65 -26.54
N ILE A 32 -7.35 -22.41 -26.28
CA ILE A 32 -6.25 -22.87 -27.15
C ILE A 32 -6.22 -24.41 -27.20
N ILE A 33 -6.14 -25.08 -26.05
CA ILE A 33 -6.09 -26.55 -25.97
C ILE A 33 -7.29 -27.16 -26.70
N ARG A 34 -8.50 -26.67 -26.39
CA ARG A 34 -9.75 -27.11 -27.03
C ARG A 34 -9.74 -26.90 -28.55
N SER A 35 -9.17 -25.81 -29.04
CA SER A 35 -9.09 -25.55 -30.49
C SER A 35 -8.11 -26.47 -31.22
N VAL A 36 -7.05 -26.91 -30.54
CA VAL A 36 -6.04 -27.83 -31.08
C VAL A 36 -6.53 -29.29 -31.05
N GLU A 37 -7.25 -29.68 -30.00
CA GLU A 37 -7.78 -31.03 -29.82
C GLU A 37 -9.06 -31.31 -30.64
N ARG A 38 -9.65 -30.28 -31.27
CA ARG A 38 -10.88 -30.43 -32.05
C ARG A 38 -10.60 -31.12 -33.38
N ASP A 39 -11.34 -32.18 -33.67
CA ASP A 39 -11.34 -32.82 -34.98
C ASP A 39 -12.13 -32.00 -36.00
N PHE A 40 -11.51 -31.68 -37.15
CA PHE A 40 -12.14 -30.93 -38.23
C PHE A 40 -12.45 -31.85 -39.42
N HIS A 41 -13.72 -31.91 -39.82
CA HIS A 41 -14.17 -32.64 -41.00
C HIS A 41 -14.16 -31.78 -42.29
N ASP A 42 -14.05 -30.45 -42.17
CA ASP A 42 -13.98 -29.49 -43.28
C ASP A 42 -12.70 -28.63 -43.20
N ASN A 43 -12.00 -28.50 -44.32
CA ASN A 43 -10.78 -27.70 -44.45
C ASN A 43 -11.03 -26.20 -44.26
N SER A 44 -12.22 -25.69 -44.62
CA SER A 44 -12.55 -24.27 -44.42
C SER A 44 -12.68 -23.94 -42.92
N ALA A 45 -13.33 -24.82 -42.15
CA ALA A 45 -13.48 -24.71 -40.71
C ALA A 45 -12.13 -24.82 -39.98
N LYS A 46 -11.26 -25.73 -40.43
CA LYS A 46 -9.90 -25.89 -39.89
C LYS A 46 -9.05 -24.63 -40.06
N ALA A 47 -9.10 -24.00 -41.24
CA ALA A 47 -8.33 -22.79 -41.51
C ALA A 47 -8.77 -21.62 -40.62
N ARG A 48 -10.09 -21.46 -40.44
CA ARG A 48 -10.66 -20.42 -39.57
C ARG A 48 -10.29 -20.64 -38.11
N GLU A 49 -10.48 -21.84 -37.55
CA GLU A 49 -10.11 -22.09 -36.15
C GLU A 49 -8.60 -21.97 -35.93
N SER A 50 -7.77 -22.38 -36.90
CA SER A 50 -6.31 -22.19 -36.81
C SER A 50 -5.92 -20.71 -36.71
N GLN A 51 -6.63 -19.83 -37.42
CA GLN A 51 -6.44 -18.40 -37.34
C GLN A 51 -6.89 -17.85 -35.97
N ASP A 52 -8.06 -18.27 -35.48
CA ASP A 52 -8.58 -17.86 -34.16
C ASP A 52 -7.68 -18.36 -33.02
N CYS A 53 -7.17 -19.58 -33.13
CA CYS A 53 -6.19 -20.15 -32.19
C CYS A 53 -4.91 -19.30 -32.16
N SER A 54 -4.39 -18.90 -33.33
CA SER A 54 -3.21 -18.04 -33.42
C SER A 54 -3.45 -16.67 -32.77
N GLN A 55 -4.65 -16.10 -32.91
CA GLN A 55 -5.02 -14.86 -32.21
C GLN A 55 -5.06 -15.04 -30.68
N ARG A 56 -5.62 -16.15 -30.19
CA ARG A 56 -5.63 -16.46 -28.74
C ARG A 56 -4.23 -16.66 -28.17
N VAL A 57 -3.30 -17.25 -28.94
CA VAL A 57 -1.89 -17.38 -28.55
C VAL A 57 -1.24 -16.00 -28.39
N LEU A 58 -1.50 -15.07 -29.33
CA LEU A 58 -1.00 -13.69 -29.23
C LEU A 58 -1.60 -12.94 -28.04
N GLU A 59 -2.88 -13.14 -27.76
CA GLU A 59 -3.55 -12.57 -26.59
C GLU A 59 -2.91 -13.07 -25.28
N LEU A 60 -2.69 -14.39 -25.17
CA LEU A 60 -2.01 -15.00 -24.03
C LEU A 60 -0.61 -14.42 -23.83
N GLN A 61 0.17 -14.30 -24.91
CA GLN A 61 1.50 -13.68 -24.86
C GLN A 61 1.45 -12.25 -24.33
N LYS A 62 0.50 -11.44 -24.83
CA LYS A 62 0.32 -10.06 -24.36
C LYS A 62 -0.06 -10.03 -22.87
N LYS A 63 -0.94 -10.92 -22.43
CA LYS A 63 -1.33 -11.06 -21.02
C LYS A 63 -0.13 -11.41 -20.13
N PHE A 64 0.74 -12.32 -20.56
CA PHE A 64 1.97 -12.63 -19.83
C PHE A 64 2.92 -11.44 -19.70
N GLU A 65 3.09 -10.64 -20.75
CA GLU A 65 3.94 -9.45 -20.66
C GLU A 65 3.36 -8.42 -19.69
N VAL A 66 2.04 -8.19 -19.72
CA VAL A 66 1.37 -7.31 -18.74
C VAL A 66 1.59 -7.83 -17.32
N ALA A 67 1.32 -9.12 -17.06
CA ALA A 67 1.52 -9.71 -15.74
C ALA A 67 2.99 -9.60 -15.27
N ARG A 68 3.96 -9.84 -16.16
CA ARG A 68 5.39 -9.67 -15.87
C ARG A 68 5.72 -8.22 -15.48
N THR A 69 5.18 -7.23 -16.19
CA THR A 69 5.38 -5.81 -15.84
C THR A 69 4.74 -5.44 -14.51
N GLN A 70 3.57 -6.00 -14.19
CA GLN A 70 2.89 -5.79 -12.90
C GLN A 70 3.67 -6.43 -11.75
N ILE A 71 4.16 -7.66 -11.93
CA ILE A 71 4.96 -8.37 -10.93
C ILE A 71 6.23 -7.59 -10.57
N LYS A 72 6.93 -7.03 -11.57
CA LYS A 72 8.12 -6.18 -11.34
C LYS A 72 7.83 -4.91 -10.54
N ARG A 73 6.56 -4.49 -10.45
CA ARG A 73 6.14 -3.32 -9.68
C ARG A 73 5.70 -3.67 -8.26
N LEU A 74 5.67 -4.96 -7.90
CA LEU A 74 5.28 -5.37 -6.56
C LEU A 74 6.37 -4.95 -5.54
N PRO A 75 5.97 -4.32 -4.42
CA PRO A 75 6.93 -3.90 -3.41
C PRO A 75 7.59 -5.13 -2.78
N GLY A 76 8.90 -5.04 -2.56
CA GLY A 76 9.64 -6.08 -1.86
C GLY A 76 10.14 -7.24 -2.74
N ILE A 77 9.83 -7.24 -4.05
CA ILE A 77 10.23 -8.32 -4.97
C ILE A 77 11.74 -8.42 -5.19
N ASP A 78 12.46 -7.30 -5.04
CA ASP A 78 13.92 -7.23 -5.20
C ASP A 78 14.70 -7.78 -4.00
N TYR A 79 14.01 -8.10 -2.90
CA TYR A 79 14.65 -8.56 -1.68
C TYR A 79 14.53 -10.07 -1.52
N ASN A 80 15.62 -10.71 -1.16
CA ASN A 80 15.55 -12.07 -0.63
C ASN A 80 14.97 -12.04 0.81
N LYS A 81 14.54 -13.21 1.28
CA LYS A 81 13.95 -13.37 2.61
C LYS A 81 14.83 -12.83 3.75
N GLN A 82 16.15 -13.04 3.68
CA GLN A 82 17.07 -12.60 4.74
C GLN A 82 17.16 -11.07 4.79
N ASP A 83 17.22 -10.42 3.64
CA ASP A 83 17.26 -8.96 3.55
C ASP A 83 15.95 -8.33 4.00
N GLN A 84 14.80 -8.93 3.67
CA GLN A 84 13.50 -8.49 4.18
C GLN A 84 13.44 -8.55 5.71
N LEU A 85 13.93 -9.64 6.31
CA LEU A 85 13.97 -9.79 7.77
C LEU A 85 14.95 -8.78 8.42
N LYS A 86 16.11 -8.55 7.80
CA LYS A 86 17.07 -7.55 8.27
C LYS A 86 16.48 -6.15 8.26
N GLN A 87 15.79 -5.75 7.19
CA GLN A 87 15.11 -4.46 7.11
C GLN A 87 14.01 -4.33 8.17
N PHE A 88 13.27 -5.41 8.41
CA PHE A 88 12.26 -5.44 9.46
C PHE A 88 12.86 -5.21 10.86
N GLU A 89 13.97 -5.87 11.20
CA GLU A 89 14.64 -5.67 12.50
C GLU A 89 15.23 -4.26 12.66
N ILE A 90 15.77 -3.69 11.57
CA ILE A 90 16.20 -2.29 11.55
C ILE A 90 15.00 -1.38 11.85
N LEU A 91 13.87 -1.57 11.18
CA LEU A 91 12.68 -0.75 11.36
C LEU A 91 12.10 -0.88 12.78
N ARG A 92 12.10 -2.09 13.34
CA ARG A 92 11.70 -2.35 14.73
C ARG A 92 12.60 -1.61 15.72
N THR A 93 13.90 -1.64 15.49
CA THR A 93 14.89 -0.92 16.30
C THR A 93 14.70 0.58 16.19
N GLN A 94 14.49 1.12 14.98
CA GLN A 94 14.20 2.53 14.77
C GLN A 94 12.94 2.98 15.51
N LEU A 95 11.87 2.18 15.45
CA LEU A 95 10.64 2.47 16.19
C LEU A 95 10.87 2.48 17.70
N ARG A 96 11.62 1.51 18.23
CA ARG A 96 11.98 1.45 19.65
C ARG A 96 12.73 2.72 20.07
N LEU A 97 13.79 3.09 19.34
CA LEU A 97 14.60 4.27 19.65
C LEU A 97 13.80 5.57 19.55
N LYS A 98 12.96 5.72 18.51
CA LYS A 98 12.07 6.88 18.36
C LYS A 98 11.08 6.97 19.52
N ARG A 99 10.52 5.84 19.98
CA ARG A 99 9.63 5.80 21.16
C ARG A 99 10.35 6.18 22.44
N GLU A 100 11.54 5.63 22.68
CA GLU A 100 12.36 5.97 23.86
C GLU A 100 12.71 7.45 23.87
N LEU A 101 13.06 8.01 22.72
CA LEU A 101 13.33 9.43 22.57
C LEU A 101 12.08 10.25 22.90
N LEU A 102 10.93 9.94 22.30
CA LEU A 102 9.66 10.62 22.62
C LEU A 102 9.31 10.50 24.11
N GLN A 103 9.50 9.34 24.72
CA GLN A 103 9.28 9.15 26.16
C GLN A 103 10.19 10.04 27.00
N LYS A 104 11.49 10.11 26.68
CA LYS A 104 12.42 11.01 27.39
C LYS A 104 12.02 12.48 27.23
N TYR A 105 11.62 12.90 26.03
CA TYR A 105 11.18 14.27 25.79
C TYR A 105 9.86 14.60 26.51
N LEU A 106 8.91 13.67 26.57
CA LEU A 106 7.65 13.85 27.29
C LEU A 106 7.85 13.80 28.81
N ALA A 107 8.58 12.81 29.32
CA ALA A 107 8.82 12.62 30.76
C ALA A 107 9.66 13.75 31.37
N ASN A 108 10.67 14.25 30.66
CA ASN A 108 11.53 15.33 31.17
C ASN A 108 10.92 16.73 30.95
N ASN A 109 9.79 16.84 30.26
CA ASN A 109 9.10 18.10 30.04
C ASN A 109 7.61 17.96 30.37
N GLU A 110 7.31 17.86 31.66
CA GLU A 110 5.95 17.73 32.17
C GLU A 110 5.01 18.84 31.64
N HIS A 111 5.52 20.06 31.51
CA HIS A 111 4.79 21.18 30.89
C HIS A 111 4.39 20.94 29.44
N LEU A 112 5.17 20.18 28.66
CA LEU A 112 4.81 19.81 27.29
C LEU A 112 3.73 18.73 27.27
N VAL A 113 3.78 17.78 28.21
CA VAL A 113 2.73 16.75 28.36
C VAL A 113 1.42 17.41 28.76
N GLN A 114 1.44 18.32 29.73
CA GLN A 114 0.28 19.10 30.14
C GLN A 114 -0.31 19.87 28.95
N LYS A 115 0.54 20.61 28.21
CA LYS A 115 0.11 21.38 27.03
C LYS A 115 -0.40 20.49 25.89
N LEU A 116 0.13 19.28 25.73
CA LEU A 116 -0.38 18.29 24.77
C LEU A 116 -1.71 17.72 25.22
N ALA A 117 -1.87 17.34 26.49
CA ALA A 117 -3.11 16.81 27.04
C ALA A 117 -4.24 17.85 27.01
N ASP A 118 -3.89 19.11 27.26
CA ASP A 118 -4.80 20.24 27.13
C ASP A 118 -5.13 20.56 25.68
N SER A 119 -4.32 20.09 24.71
CA SER A 119 -4.62 20.29 23.29
C SER A 119 -5.87 19.49 22.86
N TYR A 120 -6.75 20.18 22.14
CA TYR A 120 -8.00 19.62 21.63
C TYR A 120 -7.82 18.31 20.82
N PRO A 121 -6.81 18.18 19.94
CA PRO A 121 -6.65 16.96 19.15
C PRO A 121 -6.26 15.73 19.97
N VAL A 122 -5.36 15.87 20.94
CA VAL A 122 -4.95 14.76 21.81
C VAL A 122 -6.10 14.33 22.70
N ARG A 123 -6.85 15.30 23.24
CA ARG A 123 -8.05 15.02 24.04
C ARG A 123 -9.12 14.29 23.23
N ARG A 124 -9.38 14.72 21.99
CA ARG A 124 -10.33 14.06 21.08
C ARG A 124 -9.86 12.66 20.69
N ALA A 125 -8.57 12.47 20.43
CA ALA A 125 -7.99 11.16 20.13
C ALA A 125 -8.08 10.20 21.33
N ALA A 126 -7.82 10.69 22.54
CA ALA A 126 -7.97 9.93 23.78
C ALA A 126 -9.44 9.53 24.02
N GLN A 127 -10.39 10.46 23.85
CA GLN A 127 -11.83 10.18 23.92
C GLN A 127 -12.24 9.12 22.90
N LEU A 128 -11.73 9.21 21.67
CA LEU A 128 -11.99 8.22 20.62
C LEU A 128 -11.42 6.85 20.99
N ALA A 129 -10.18 6.78 21.46
CA ALA A 129 -9.53 5.55 21.89
C ALA A 129 -10.28 4.88 23.05
N VAL A 130 -10.69 5.66 24.06
CA VAL A 130 -11.55 5.19 25.17
C VAL A 130 -12.87 4.66 24.62
N SER A 131 -13.50 5.37 23.70
CA SER A 131 -14.77 4.90 23.09
C SER A 131 -14.61 3.59 22.34
N ILE A 132 -13.50 3.39 21.61
CA ILE A 132 -13.21 2.16 20.88
C ILE A 132 -12.90 1.01 21.85
N PHE A 133 -12.12 1.28 22.89
CA PHE A 133 -11.74 0.30 23.91
C PHE A 133 -12.96 -0.21 24.69
N TYR A 134 -13.80 0.71 25.20
CA TYR A 134 -15.01 0.36 25.95
C TYR A 134 -16.15 -0.16 25.07
N ARG A 135 -16.22 0.21 23.78
CA ARG A 135 -17.23 -0.33 22.85
C ARG A 135 -16.87 -1.68 22.23
N GLY A 136 -15.65 -2.17 22.45
CA GLY A 136 -15.24 -3.56 22.19
C GLY A 136 -15.15 -3.96 20.71
N LYS A 137 -14.14 -4.78 20.40
CA LYS A 137 -13.71 -5.26 19.07
C LYS A 137 -14.80 -5.75 18.08
N ALA A 138 -16.04 -5.98 18.49
CA ALA A 138 -17.12 -6.51 17.64
C ALA A 138 -17.89 -5.45 16.82
N LYS A 139 -17.74 -4.15 17.14
CA LYS A 139 -18.46 -3.06 16.45
C LYS A 139 -17.63 -2.23 15.48
N VAL A 140 -16.30 -2.35 15.49
CA VAL A 140 -15.43 -1.71 14.47
C VAL A 140 -15.70 -2.32 13.10
N GLU A 141 -16.03 -3.61 13.06
CA GLU A 141 -16.44 -4.34 11.86
C GLU A 141 -17.86 -3.94 11.37
N LYS A 142 -18.63 -3.23 12.19
CA LYS A 142 -20.01 -2.78 11.91
C LYS A 142 -20.19 -1.26 12.04
N MET A 143 -19.11 -0.50 11.97
CA MET A 143 -19.17 0.96 12.10
C MET A 143 -19.81 1.54 10.83
N ASP A 144 -20.83 2.37 10.99
CA ASP A 144 -21.62 2.92 9.89
C ASP A 144 -20.70 3.70 8.92
N PRO A 145 -20.71 3.44 7.60
CA PRO A 145 -19.81 4.08 6.64
C PRO A 145 -19.80 5.61 6.70
N GLN A 146 -20.89 6.22 7.17
CA GLN A 146 -21.03 7.66 7.36
C GLN A 146 -20.24 8.18 8.59
N GLU A 147 -20.13 7.41 9.67
CA GLU A 147 -19.26 7.78 10.80
C GLU A 147 -17.78 7.63 10.44
N LEU A 148 -17.44 6.60 9.66
CA LEU A 148 -16.10 6.40 9.10
C LEU A 148 -15.71 7.53 8.14
N SER A 149 -16.62 7.96 7.26
CA SER A 149 -16.35 9.07 6.32
C SER A 149 -16.19 10.40 7.06
N SER A 150 -16.99 10.65 8.10
CA SER A 150 -16.83 11.83 8.96
C SER A 150 -15.49 11.79 9.70
N LEU A 151 -15.07 10.63 10.20
CA LEU A 151 -13.75 10.43 10.82
C LEU A 151 -12.61 10.69 9.83
N MET A 152 -12.70 10.17 8.61
CA MET A 152 -11.70 10.39 7.57
C MET A 152 -11.62 11.86 7.16
N SER A 153 -12.76 12.55 7.07
CA SER A 153 -12.79 13.99 6.80
C SER A 153 -12.13 14.80 7.92
N PHE A 154 -12.32 14.38 9.18
CA PHE A 154 -11.66 14.98 10.33
C PHE A 154 -10.16 14.70 10.33
N LEU A 155 -9.74 13.46 10.07
CA LEU A 155 -8.31 13.10 9.98
C LEU A 155 -7.59 13.86 8.88
N ARG A 156 -8.28 14.12 7.74
CA ARG A 156 -7.74 14.91 6.64
C ARG A 156 -7.52 16.36 7.05
N LYS A 157 -8.53 17.01 7.63
CA LYS A 157 -8.43 18.39 8.16
C LYS A 157 -7.40 18.51 9.28
N PHE A 158 -7.32 17.50 10.14
CA PHE A 158 -6.33 17.44 11.21
C PHE A 158 -4.91 17.31 10.67
N SER A 159 -4.70 16.45 9.67
CA SER A 159 -3.42 16.30 8.97
C SER A 159 -2.98 17.62 8.32
N GLU A 160 -3.90 18.33 7.68
CA GLU A 160 -3.64 19.64 7.07
C GLU A 160 -3.22 20.67 8.14
N ASN A 161 -3.97 20.77 9.24
CA ASN A 161 -3.64 21.67 10.34
C ASN A 161 -2.30 21.36 11.02
N ILE A 162 -1.95 20.07 11.19
CA ILE A 162 -0.62 19.69 11.71
C ILE A 162 0.49 20.08 10.73
N LYS A 163 0.26 19.88 9.43
CA LYS A 163 1.24 20.21 8.39
C LYS A 163 1.53 21.71 8.37
N GLU A 164 0.49 22.53 8.46
CA GLU A 164 0.60 23.99 8.59
C GLU A 164 1.33 24.39 9.88
N GLY A 165 0.93 23.83 11.03
CA GLY A 165 1.57 24.11 12.32
C GLY A 165 3.07 23.73 12.37
N ILE A 166 3.46 22.62 11.73
CA ILE A 166 4.86 22.22 11.61
C ILE A 166 5.64 23.17 10.67
N GLN A 167 5.03 23.63 9.58
CA GLN A 167 5.66 24.58 8.68
C GLN A 167 5.88 25.95 9.34
N ASP A 168 4.90 26.42 10.11
CA ASP A 168 5.02 27.68 10.83
C ASP A 168 6.02 27.59 11.99
N ALA A 169 6.05 26.48 12.73
CA ALA A 169 7.09 26.24 13.72
C ALA A 169 8.49 26.21 13.09
N LYS A 170 8.65 25.61 11.90
CA LYS A 170 9.92 25.65 11.15
C LYS A 170 10.32 27.06 10.73
N LYS A 171 9.36 27.94 10.37
CA LYS A 171 9.65 29.35 10.05
C LYS A 171 10.08 30.13 11.28
N GLN A 172 9.49 29.87 12.45
CA GLN A 172 9.87 30.53 13.70
C GLN A 172 11.24 30.11 14.22
N ILE A 173 11.65 28.85 14.01
CA ILE A 173 12.97 28.34 14.41
C ILE A 173 14.10 28.89 13.52
N LYS A 174 13.77 29.34 12.29
CA LYS A 174 14.74 29.87 11.32
C LYS A 174 14.90 31.40 11.37
N LYS A 175 14.23 32.06 12.32
CA LYS A 175 14.26 33.51 12.54
C LYS A 175 15.02 33.82 13.83
#